data_AF-A0AAX3H3E9-F1
#
_entry.id   AF-A0AAX3H3E9-F1
#
_cell.length_a   1.000
_cell.length_b   1.000
_cell.length_c   1.000
_cell.angle_alpha   90.00
_cell.angle_beta   90.00
_cell.angle_gamma   90.00
#
_symmetry.space_group_name_H-M   'P 1'
#
loop_
_entity.id
_entity.type
_entity.pdbx_description
1 polymer ?
#
loop_
_entity_poly.entity_id
_entity_poly.type
_entity_poly.pdbx_seq_one_letter_code
_entity_poly.pdbx_strand_id
1 'polypeptide(L)'
;MTQWYKEWKNIRDNNSGKTISRCPMVMDMNQGMYDAVVLGNHEFVSEKDEFWSDERLLDAVIEDFEQVTISVLSANIYKQSGKNYVKPYIIKDVETSEGNVKVGILGLTIKEVGKGLENVNLQEQFQYKGKLYANDLVEDAKKWVKIMKKKKPDIIVAVVHSGEEPKNPKHPGNRIKELATTVDGIDAIVASHTHEKIDEHEYKNKSGEKVIVTQPGEHGKYYSKITFKVNKEKGSWIINDKFSKTIEFE
;
A
#
# COMPACT_ATOMS: atom_id res chain seq x y z
N MET A 1 21.30 1.58 6.16
CA MET A 1 21.67 2.21 7.44
C MET A 1 22.02 3.68 7.26
N THR A 2 21.03 4.55 7.44
CA THR A 2 21.21 6.01 7.38
C THR A 2 22.01 6.51 8.58
N GLN A 3 22.60 7.70 8.49
CA GLN A 3 23.31 8.32 9.62
C GLN A 3 22.39 8.50 10.83
N TRP A 4 21.12 8.84 10.58
CA TRP A 4 20.10 9.11 11.59
C TRP A 4 19.69 7.88 12.39
N TYR A 5 19.62 6.69 11.77
CA TYR A 5 19.35 5.43 12.46
C TYR A 5 20.48 5.08 13.44
N LYS A 6 21.73 5.30 13.03
CA LYS A 6 22.91 5.02 13.87
C LYS A 6 22.91 5.88 15.13
N GLU A 7 22.59 7.16 15.00
CA GLU A 7 22.55 8.10 16.13
C GLU A 7 21.42 7.76 17.12
N TRP A 8 20.22 7.44 16.63
CA TRP A 8 19.10 7.07 17.51
C TRP A 8 19.27 5.71 18.19
N LYS A 9 19.71 4.69 17.44
CA LYS A 9 19.99 3.36 17.98
C LYS A 9 21.02 3.44 19.11
N ASN A 10 22.08 4.22 18.90
CA ASN A 10 23.12 4.44 19.91
C ASN A 10 22.55 5.12 21.18
N ILE A 11 21.68 6.13 21.03
CA ILE A 11 21.04 6.80 22.18
C ILE A 11 20.11 5.85 22.95
N ARG A 12 19.31 5.03 22.25
CA ARG A 12 18.33 4.15 22.89
C ARG A 12 18.97 2.93 23.53
N ASP A 13 19.89 2.27 22.83
CA ASP A 13 20.55 1.05 23.32
C ASP A 13 21.44 1.37 24.53
N ASN A 14 22.12 2.52 24.54
CA ASN A 14 22.96 2.95 25.68
C ASN A 14 22.14 3.45 26.88
N ASN A 15 20.96 4.04 26.69
CA ASN A 15 20.15 4.56 27.80
C ASN A 15 19.20 3.53 28.42
N SER A 16 18.84 2.46 27.69
CA SER A 16 17.83 1.50 28.16
C SER A 16 18.37 0.10 28.45
N GLY A 17 19.60 -0.22 28.02
CA GLY A 17 20.17 -1.57 28.12
C GLY A 17 19.39 -2.63 27.33
N LYS A 18 18.38 -2.23 26.54
CA LYS A 18 17.54 -3.10 25.73
C LYS A 18 17.91 -2.91 24.26
N THR A 19 18.55 -3.93 23.69
CA THR A 19 18.84 -3.98 22.25
C THR A 19 17.54 -3.87 21.47
N ILE A 20 17.48 -2.98 20.48
CA ILE A 20 16.38 -2.98 19.50
C ILE A 20 16.48 -4.26 18.67
N SER A 21 15.65 -5.27 18.95
CA SER A 21 15.40 -6.36 18.00
C SER A 21 14.53 -5.86 16.84
N ARG A 22 14.66 -6.51 15.68
CA ARG A 22 13.80 -6.25 14.52
C ARG A 22 12.33 -6.35 14.91
N CYS A 23 11.49 -5.55 14.27
CA CYS A 23 10.04 -5.58 14.46
C CYS A 23 9.49 -7.02 14.29
N PRO A 24 8.86 -7.64 15.32
CA PRO A 24 8.39 -9.03 15.23
C PRO A 24 7.45 -9.27 14.05
N MET A 25 6.54 -8.33 13.78
CA MET A 25 5.62 -8.38 12.63
C MET A 25 6.36 -8.51 11.30
N VAL A 26 7.51 -7.83 11.13
CA VAL A 26 8.31 -7.93 9.90
C VAL A 26 8.85 -9.36 9.73
N MET A 27 9.22 -10.02 10.82
CA MET A 27 9.72 -11.39 10.78
C MET A 27 8.61 -12.38 10.42
N ASP A 28 7.41 -12.20 10.97
CA ASP A 28 6.24 -13.03 10.65
C ASP A 28 5.82 -12.85 9.19
N MET A 29 5.80 -11.61 8.69
CA MET A 29 5.50 -11.33 7.27
C MET A 29 6.57 -11.88 6.32
N ASN A 30 7.83 -11.90 6.73
CA ASN A 30 8.89 -12.56 5.97
C ASN A 30 8.68 -14.07 5.90
N GLN A 31 8.28 -14.71 7.00
CA GLN A 31 7.91 -16.13 7.01
C GLN A 31 6.68 -16.40 6.14
N GLY A 32 5.73 -15.47 6.11
CA GLY A 32 4.57 -15.49 5.22
C GLY A 32 4.88 -15.20 3.75
N MET A 33 6.15 -14.96 3.38
CA MET A 33 6.62 -14.72 2.01
C MET A 33 5.91 -13.57 1.29
N TYR A 34 5.62 -12.48 2.02
CA TYR A 34 5.02 -11.29 1.43
C TYR A 34 5.96 -10.62 0.41
N ASP A 35 5.45 -10.22 -0.75
CA ASP A 35 6.24 -9.47 -1.74
C ASP A 35 6.37 -7.98 -1.39
N ALA A 36 5.32 -7.42 -0.79
CA ALA A 36 5.21 -6.01 -0.49
C ALA A 36 4.22 -5.72 0.65
N VAL A 37 4.38 -4.53 1.24
CA VAL A 37 3.44 -3.93 2.19
C VAL A 37 3.12 -2.51 1.76
N VAL A 38 1.94 -2.01 2.10
CA VAL A 38 1.51 -0.64 1.78
C VAL A 38 1.34 0.13 3.08
N LEU A 39 1.87 1.36 3.13
CA LEU A 39 1.68 2.25 4.28
C LEU A 39 0.20 2.62 4.40
N GLY A 40 -0.36 2.49 5.59
CA GLY A 40 -1.66 3.02 5.96
C GLY A 40 -1.56 4.34 6.73
N ASN A 41 -2.69 4.81 7.24
CA ASN A 41 -2.70 6.07 7.99
C ASN A 41 -2.11 5.93 9.39
N HIS A 42 -2.24 4.75 10.02
CA HIS A 42 -1.77 4.51 11.39
C HIS A 42 -0.26 4.40 11.50
N GLU A 43 0.45 4.05 10.42
CA GLU A 43 1.91 4.08 10.36
C GLU A 43 2.47 5.50 10.62
N PHE A 44 1.64 6.54 10.44
CA PHE A 44 2.00 7.93 10.67
C PHE A 44 1.48 8.50 12.01
N VAL A 45 0.83 7.72 12.88
CA VAL A 45 0.20 8.26 14.11
C VAL A 45 0.90 7.72 15.37
N SER A 46 1.25 8.61 16.33
CA SER A 46 1.58 8.19 17.71
C SER A 46 0.31 8.11 18.56
N GLU A 47 0.19 7.08 19.39
CA GLU A 47 -0.92 6.96 20.34
C GLU A 47 -0.80 7.86 21.58
N LYS A 48 0.35 8.52 21.79
CA LYS A 48 0.58 9.37 22.96
C LYS A 48 1.11 10.72 22.54
N ASP A 49 0.34 11.75 22.86
CA ASP A 49 0.69 13.18 22.74
C ASP A 49 1.99 13.58 23.48
N GLU A 50 2.69 12.64 24.13
CA GLU A 50 3.89 12.91 24.91
C GLU A 50 5.13 12.11 24.51
N PHE A 51 5.05 11.13 23.59
CA PHE A 51 6.24 10.44 23.11
C PHE A 51 6.20 10.19 21.60
N TRP A 52 7.03 10.95 20.89
CA TRP A 52 7.60 10.74 19.57
C TRP A 52 7.17 9.42 18.87
N SER A 53 6.12 9.44 18.03
CA SER A 53 6.21 8.66 16.79
C SER A 53 7.20 9.42 15.93
N ASP A 54 8.46 9.14 16.21
CA ASP A 54 9.51 9.71 15.44
C ASP A 54 9.44 9.13 14.03
N GLU A 55 9.64 9.96 13.02
CA GLU A 55 9.99 9.49 11.67
C GLU A 55 11.11 8.41 11.75
N ARG A 56 12.00 8.49 12.75
CA ARG A 56 12.99 7.46 13.07
C ARG A 56 12.41 6.06 13.34
N LEU A 57 11.20 5.94 13.89
CA LEU A 57 10.54 4.65 14.11
C LEU A 57 9.96 4.11 12.80
N LEU A 58 9.27 4.94 12.02
CA LEU A 58 8.74 4.54 10.72
C LEU A 58 9.88 4.16 9.76
N ASP A 59 10.92 4.98 9.68
CA ASP A 59 12.14 4.70 8.90
C ASP A 59 12.81 3.40 9.37
N ALA A 60 12.86 3.11 10.68
CA ALA A 60 13.43 1.87 11.19
C ALA A 60 12.59 0.63 10.79
N VAL A 61 11.26 0.73 10.84
CA VAL A 61 10.37 -0.36 10.40
C VAL A 61 10.48 -0.57 8.88
N ILE A 62 10.57 0.51 8.10
CA ILE A 62 10.84 0.43 6.66
C ILE A 62 12.17 -0.26 6.39
N GLU A 63 13.23 0.12 7.11
CA GLU A 63 14.56 -0.51 6.97
C GLU A 63 14.53 -2.00 7.38
N ASP A 64 13.73 -2.38 8.37
CA ASP A 64 13.53 -3.80 8.74
C ASP A 64 12.86 -4.59 7.60
N PHE A 65 11.81 -4.06 6.97
CA PHE A 65 11.16 -4.70 5.80
C PHE A 65 12.14 -4.84 4.63
N GLU A 66 12.91 -3.80 4.31
CA GLU A 66 13.88 -3.83 3.23
C GLU A 66 15.00 -4.85 3.46
N GLN A 67 15.42 -5.05 4.71
CA GLN A 67 16.43 -6.06 5.08
C GLN A 67 15.95 -7.50 4.86
N VAL A 68 14.64 -7.73 4.90
CA VAL A 68 14.03 -9.04 4.60
C VAL A 68 13.42 -9.09 3.19
N THR A 69 13.83 -8.16 2.32
CA THR A 69 13.45 -8.10 0.89
C THR A 69 11.96 -7.85 0.59
N ILE A 70 11.19 -7.41 1.59
CA ILE A 70 9.80 -6.98 1.41
C ILE A 70 9.80 -5.49 1.04
N SER A 71 9.16 -5.13 -0.08
CA SER A 71 9.10 -3.72 -0.49
C SER A 71 7.98 -2.98 0.24
N VAL A 72 8.29 -1.86 0.89
CA VAL A 72 7.29 -0.92 1.40
C VAL A 72 6.85 0.01 0.27
N LEU A 73 5.53 0.12 0.05
CA LEU A 73 4.95 0.84 -1.06
C LEU A 73 4.04 1.99 -0.63
N SER A 74 4.16 3.11 -1.33
CA SER A 74 3.19 4.22 -1.34
C SER A 74 3.56 5.21 -2.43
N ALA A 75 2.70 5.35 -3.43
CA ALA A 75 2.98 6.09 -4.64
C ALA A 75 2.64 7.59 -4.53
N ASN A 76 1.84 7.95 -3.52
CA ASN A 76 1.36 9.30 -3.30
C ASN A 76 1.96 10.00 -2.07
N ILE A 77 2.92 9.39 -1.37
CA ILE A 77 3.66 10.01 -0.27
C ILE A 77 5.05 10.43 -0.72
N TYR A 78 5.41 11.68 -0.45
CA TYR A 78 6.64 12.32 -0.92
C TYR A 78 7.37 13.00 0.21
N LYS A 79 8.69 13.07 0.06
CA LYS A 79 9.55 14.02 0.79
C LYS A 79 9.38 15.41 0.17
N GLN A 80 9.60 16.49 0.91
CA GLN A 80 9.57 17.87 0.37
C GLN A 80 10.46 18.09 -0.87
N SER A 81 11.50 17.27 -1.03
CA SER A 81 12.33 17.25 -2.26
C SER A 81 11.59 16.84 -3.55
N GLY A 82 10.34 16.37 -3.47
CA GLY A 82 9.57 15.85 -4.59
C GLY A 82 9.83 14.37 -4.93
N LYS A 83 10.74 13.70 -4.22
CA LYS A 83 10.97 12.26 -4.33
C LYS A 83 9.94 11.48 -3.50
N ASN A 84 9.50 10.33 -4.00
CA ASN A 84 8.67 9.42 -3.20
C ASN A 84 9.38 9.04 -1.90
N TYR A 85 8.62 8.93 -0.82
CA TYR A 85 9.13 8.56 0.49
C TYR A 85 9.59 7.09 0.52
N VAL A 86 8.77 6.20 -0.03
CA VAL A 86 9.04 4.77 -0.27
C VAL A 86 8.81 4.45 -1.75
N LYS A 87 9.00 3.19 -2.18
CA LYS A 87 8.77 2.83 -3.59
C LYS A 87 7.29 3.05 -3.96
N PRO A 88 6.97 3.54 -5.17
CA PRO A 88 5.58 3.68 -5.59
C PRO A 88 4.95 2.33 -5.95
N TYR A 89 5.73 1.46 -6.58
CA TYR A 89 5.28 0.17 -7.08
C TYR A 89 6.43 -0.83 -7.17
N ILE A 90 6.11 -2.11 -7.32
CA ILE A 90 7.02 -3.16 -7.79
C ILE A 90 6.43 -3.89 -8.99
N ILE A 91 7.29 -4.63 -9.68
CA ILE A 91 6.88 -5.56 -10.74
C ILE A 91 7.50 -6.91 -10.40
N LYS A 92 6.67 -7.95 -10.41
CA LYS A 92 7.04 -9.33 -10.13
C LYS A 92 6.72 -10.20 -11.33
N ASP A 93 7.59 -11.15 -11.61
CA ASP A 93 7.30 -12.21 -12.57
C ASP A 93 6.71 -13.40 -11.80
N VAL A 94 5.56 -13.86 -12.25
CA VAL A 94 4.91 -15.09 -11.77
C VAL A 94 5.12 -16.15 -12.83
N GLU A 95 5.84 -17.21 -12.47
CA GLU A 95 6.14 -18.30 -13.40
C GLU A 95 4.89 -19.13 -13.70
N THR A 96 4.72 -19.47 -14.97
CA THR A 96 3.69 -20.41 -15.45
C THR A 96 4.32 -21.39 -16.44
N SER A 97 3.59 -22.44 -16.79
CA SER A 97 4.02 -23.39 -17.83
C SER A 97 4.23 -22.76 -19.21
N GLU A 98 3.66 -21.58 -19.48
CA GLU A 98 3.75 -20.89 -20.78
C GLU A 98 4.65 -19.62 -20.72
N GLY A 99 5.39 -19.45 -19.62
CA GLY A 99 6.30 -18.35 -19.36
C GLY A 99 5.84 -17.43 -18.23
N ASN A 100 6.54 -16.31 -18.05
CA ASN A 100 6.28 -15.41 -16.92
C ASN A 100 5.11 -14.47 -17.21
N VAL A 101 4.18 -14.37 -16.26
CA VAL A 101 3.17 -13.32 -16.18
C VAL A 101 3.72 -12.19 -15.32
N LYS A 102 3.79 -10.98 -15.87
CA LYS A 102 4.34 -9.81 -15.19
C LYS A 102 3.25 -9.07 -14.41
N VAL A 103 3.29 -9.16 -13.09
CA VAL A 103 2.34 -8.50 -12.19
C VAL A 103 2.95 -7.23 -11.63
N GLY A 104 2.34 -6.09 -11.95
CA GLY A 104 2.63 -4.80 -11.33
C GLY A 104 1.81 -4.62 -10.06
N ILE A 105 2.45 -4.24 -8.96
CA ILE A 105 1.79 -3.96 -7.67
C ILE A 105 2.01 -2.49 -7.33
N LEU A 106 0.95 -1.70 -7.33
CA LEU A 106 0.94 -0.28 -7.00
C LEU A 106 0.47 -0.08 -5.55
N GLY A 107 1.23 0.62 -4.72
CA GLY A 107 0.82 0.96 -3.35
C GLY A 107 0.32 2.39 -3.23
N LEU A 108 -0.77 2.65 -2.49
CA LEU A 108 -1.32 3.99 -2.28
C LEU A 108 -1.88 4.13 -0.86
N THR A 109 -1.80 5.34 -0.32
CA THR A 109 -2.16 5.63 1.08
C THR A 109 -3.13 6.80 1.14
N ILE A 110 -4.21 6.68 1.90
CA ILE A 110 -5.08 7.82 2.23
C ILE A 110 -4.26 8.96 2.87
N LYS A 111 -4.51 10.22 2.48
CA LYS A 111 -3.69 11.36 2.92
C LYS A 111 -4.04 11.83 4.33
N GLU A 112 -5.27 11.54 4.76
CA GLU A 112 -5.80 11.85 6.07
C GLU A 112 -5.18 10.91 7.11
N VAL A 113 -4.41 11.48 8.02
CA VAL A 113 -3.71 10.78 9.09
C VAL A 113 -4.07 11.42 10.43
N GLY A 114 -4.65 10.66 11.35
CA GLY A 114 -5.09 11.15 12.65
C GLY A 114 -5.86 10.11 13.44
N LYS A 115 -6.21 10.42 14.68
CA LYS A 115 -7.02 9.58 15.57
C LYS A 115 -8.30 10.32 15.96
N GLY A 116 -9.45 9.67 15.80
CA GLY A 116 -10.74 10.19 16.29
C GLY A 116 -11.35 11.29 15.42
N LEU A 117 -11.70 12.43 16.02
CA LEU A 117 -12.50 13.50 15.37
C LEU A 117 -11.66 14.50 14.56
N GLU A 118 -10.33 14.46 14.66
CA GLU A 118 -9.41 15.43 14.04
C GLU A 118 -8.47 14.72 13.04
N ASN A 119 -9.04 14.14 11.99
CA ASN A 119 -8.24 13.70 10.85
C ASN A 119 -7.62 14.94 10.18
N VAL A 120 -6.30 15.03 10.20
CA VAL A 120 -5.53 16.07 9.51
C VAL A 120 -4.83 15.47 8.30
N ASN A 121 -4.44 16.29 7.34
CA ASN A 121 -3.59 15.77 6.26
C ASN A 121 -2.18 15.43 6.79
N LEU A 122 -1.47 14.52 6.14
CA LEU A 122 -0.09 14.15 6.52
C LEU A 122 0.84 15.34 6.73
N GLN A 123 0.79 16.31 5.82
CA GLN A 123 1.60 17.53 5.91
C GLN A 123 1.23 18.47 7.07
N GLU A 124 0.07 18.28 7.70
CA GLU A 124 -0.39 19.10 8.84
C GLU A 124 0.06 18.51 10.19
N GLN A 125 0.37 17.22 10.24
CA GLN A 125 0.91 16.60 11.45
C GLN A 125 2.26 17.20 11.82
N PHE A 126 2.41 17.61 13.08
CA PHE A 126 3.60 18.29 13.60
C PHE A 126 4.92 17.56 13.26
N GLN A 127 4.92 16.23 13.32
CA GLN A 127 6.11 15.40 13.09
C GLN A 127 6.56 15.37 11.62
N TYR A 128 5.63 15.54 10.69
CA TYR A 128 5.85 15.42 9.25
C TYR A 128 5.74 16.76 8.52
N LYS A 129 5.27 17.80 9.19
CA LYS A 129 5.18 19.17 8.66
C LYS A 129 6.54 19.63 8.17
N GLY A 130 6.59 20.05 6.90
CA GLY A 130 7.84 20.45 6.24
C GLY A 130 8.80 19.30 5.93
N LYS A 131 8.36 18.04 6.06
CA LYS A 131 9.17 16.84 5.75
C LYS A 131 8.50 15.95 4.72
N LEU A 132 7.28 15.52 5.00
CA LEU A 132 6.47 14.69 4.12
C LEU A 132 5.21 15.43 3.68
N TYR A 133 4.67 15.03 2.55
CA TYR A 133 3.35 15.43 2.10
C TYR A 133 2.73 14.30 1.28
N ALA A 134 1.40 14.25 1.29
CA ALA A 134 0.63 13.31 0.48
C ALA A 134 -0.07 14.05 -0.66
N ASN A 135 0.17 13.61 -1.88
CA ASN A 135 -0.57 14.05 -3.06
C ASN A 135 -1.95 13.37 -3.12
N ASP A 136 -2.77 13.84 -4.05
CA ASP A 136 -4.03 13.21 -4.40
C ASP A 136 -3.81 11.76 -4.85
N LEU A 137 -4.51 10.85 -4.17
CA LEU A 137 -4.40 9.40 -4.35
C LEU A 137 -4.78 8.98 -5.77
N VAL A 138 -5.84 9.54 -6.34
CA VAL A 138 -6.36 9.16 -7.66
C VAL A 138 -5.46 9.75 -8.76
N GLU A 139 -5.01 10.99 -8.62
CA GLU A 139 -4.10 11.60 -9.61
C GLU A 139 -2.75 10.90 -9.67
N ASP A 140 -2.17 10.52 -8.52
CA ASP A 140 -0.92 9.77 -8.53
C ASP A 140 -1.11 8.33 -9.01
N ALA A 141 -2.26 7.70 -8.75
CA ALA A 141 -2.57 6.42 -9.38
C ALA A 141 -2.53 6.53 -10.92
N LYS A 142 -3.15 7.55 -11.52
CA LYS A 142 -3.11 7.78 -12.99
C LYS A 142 -1.68 7.95 -13.49
N LYS A 143 -0.88 8.76 -12.79
CA LYS A 143 0.54 9.00 -13.13
C LYS A 143 1.35 7.70 -13.09
N TRP A 144 1.25 6.94 -12.01
CA TRP A 144 2.06 5.74 -11.79
C TRP A 144 1.63 4.56 -12.65
N VAL A 145 0.32 4.35 -12.87
CA VAL A 145 -0.16 3.35 -13.82
C VAL A 145 0.37 3.63 -15.23
N LYS A 146 0.36 4.90 -15.67
CA LYS A 146 0.96 5.29 -16.96
C LYS A 146 2.46 4.98 -17.04
N ILE A 147 3.20 5.16 -15.95
CA ILE A 147 4.63 4.82 -15.88
C ILE A 147 4.83 3.29 -15.90
N MET A 148 4.05 2.56 -15.10
CA MET A 148 4.08 1.10 -15.01
C MET A 148 3.77 0.45 -16.35
N LYS A 149 2.77 0.94 -17.10
CA LYS A 149 2.43 0.46 -18.45
C LYS A 149 3.62 0.47 -19.42
N LYS A 150 4.59 1.39 -19.27
CA LYS A 150 5.83 1.39 -20.09
C LYS A 150 6.72 0.18 -19.85
N LYS A 151 6.60 -0.46 -18.67
CA LYS A 151 7.28 -1.71 -18.31
C LYS A 151 6.53 -2.95 -18.79
N LYS A 152 5.37 -2.76 -19.45
CA LYS A 152 4.51 -3.78 -20.02
C LYS A 152 4.12 -4.89 -19.01
N PRO A 153 3.56 -4.54 -17.82
CA PRO A 153 2.93 -5.53 -16.97
C PRO A 153 1.72 -6.11 -17.70
N ASP A 154 1.46 -7.39 -17.45
CA ASP A 154 0.29 -8.12 -17.95
C ASP A 154 -0.92 -7.89 -17.03
N ILE A 155 -0.67 -7.71 -15.73
CA ILE A 155 -1.68 -7.44 -14.71
C ILE A 155 -1.20 -6.28 -13.84
N ILE A 156 -2.08 -5.34 -13.50
CA ILE A 156 -1.82 -4.32 -12.47
C ILE A 156 -2.79 -4.48 -11.31
N VAL A 157 -2.26 -4.77 -10.13
CA VAL A 157 -2.99 -4.79 -8.87
C VAL A 157 -2.65 -3.54 -8.08
N ALA A 158 -3.65 -2.76 -7.69
CA ALA A 158 -3.48 -1.65 -6.75
C ALA A 158 -3.80 -2.12 -5.34
N VAL A 159 -2.87 -1.97 -4.40
CA VAL A 159 -3.09 -2.21 -2.98
C VAL A 159 -3.18 -0.84 -2.32
N VAL A 160 -4.35 -0.51 -1.78
CA VAL A 160 -4.71 0.87 -1.46
C VAL A 160 -5.28 0.92 -0.06
N HIS A 161 -4.61 1.66 0.83
CA HIS A 161 -5.13 1.95 2.16
C HIS A 161 -6.14 3.11 2.07
N SER A 162 -7.35 2.80 1.59
CA SER A 162 -8.48 3.71 1.43
C SER A 162 -9.78 2.90 1.38
N GLY A 163 -10.86 3.47 1.89
CA GLY A 163 -12.19 2.87 1.83
C GLY A 163 -12.92 3.07 0.50
N GLU A 164 -14.05 2.40 0.34
CA GLU A 164 -14.79 2.36 -0.93
C GLU A 164 -15.25 3.74 -1.42
N GLU A 165 -16.04 4.43 -0.60
CA GLU A 165 -16.58 5.76 -0.86
C GLU A 165 -16.56 6.61 0.42
N PRO A 166 -16.60 7.95 0.31
CA PRO A 166 -16.75 8.82 1.46
C PRO A 166 -18.15 8.63 2.08
N LYS A 167 -18.24 7.86 3.16
CA LYS A 167 -19.53 7.66 3.87
C LYS A 167 -19.97 8.87 4.68
N ASN A 168 -19.03 9.72 5.07
CA ASN A 168 -19.28 10.96 5.77
C ASN A 168 -18.21 12.01 5.39
N PRO A 169 -18.45 13.30 5.68
CA PRO A 169 -17.46 14.35 5.40
C PRO A 169 -16.13 14.20 6.14
N LYS A 170 -16.02 13.27 7.10
CA LYS A 170 -14.81 13.04 7.92
C LYS A 170 -13.79 12.11 7.26
N HIS A 171 -14.19 11.37 6.23
CA HIS A 171 -13.31 10.50 5.44
C HIS A 171 -13.44 10.77 3.93
N PRO A 172 -13.20 12.00 3.46
CA PRO A 172 -13.25 12.32 2.03
C PRO A 172 -12.18 11.55 1.22
N GLY A 173 -11.15 11.04 1.89
CA GLY A 173 -10.09 10.23 1.29
C GLY A 173 -10.44 8.79 0.95
N ASN A 174 -11.65 8.30 1.28
CA ASN A 174 -12.16 6.99 0.86
C ASN A 174 -12.60 7.03 -0.60
N ARG A 175 -11.75 6.60 -1.53
CA ARG A 175 -11.90 6.89 -2.96
C ARG A 175 -11.62 5.69 -3.87
N ILE A 176 -11.76 4.46 -3.36
CA ILE A 176 -11.51 3.25 -4.15
C ILE A 176 -12.44 3.17 -5.36
N LYS A 177 -13.73 3.49 -5.21
CA LYS A 177 -14.67 3.49 -6.35
C LYS A 177 -14.28 4.52 -7.42
N GLU A 178 -13.85 5.71 -7.00
CA GLU A 178 -13.38 6.72 -7.95
C GLU A 178 -12.10 6.26 -8.64
N LEU A 179 -11.16 5.66 -7.91
CA LEU A 179 -9.95 5.08 -8.48
C LEU A 179 -10.29 3.98 -9.49
N ALA A 180 -11.17 3.04 -9.15
CA ALA A 180 -11.59 1.93 -10.00
C ALA A 180 -12.28 2.40 -11.29
N THR A 181 -13.05 3.49 -11.22
CA THR A 181 -13.83 4.01 -12.36
C THR A 181 -13.09 5.03 -13.21
N THR A 182 -12.03 5.67 -12.70
CA THR A 182 -11.35 6.78 -13.40
C THR A 182 -9.90 6.51 -13.80
N VAL A 183 -9.29 5.44 -13.30
CA VAL A 183 -7.89 5.08 -13.58
C VAL A 183 -7.82 3.85 -14.49
N ASP A 184 -7.51 4.07 -15.76
CA ASP A 184 -7.50 3.00 -16.77
C ASP A 184 -6.27 2.08 -16.67
N GLY A 185 -6.51 0.77 -16.78
CA GLY A 185 -5.52 -0.30 -16.73
C GLY A 185 -5.09 -0.77 -15.34
N ILE A 186 -5.88 -0.50 -14.31
CA ILE A 186 -5.84 -1.27 -13.06
C ILE A 186 -6.78 -2.46 -13.24
N ASP A 187 -6.32 -3.67 -12.91
CA ASP A 187 -7.11 -4.88 -13.08
C ASP A 187 -7.87 -5.26 -11.82
N ALA A 188 -7.25 -5.10 -10.66
CA ALA A 188 -7.85 -5.37 -9.37
C ALA A 188 -7.35 -4.39 -8.31
N ILE A 189 -8.17 -4.17 -7.30
CA ILE A 189 -7.84 -3.32 -6.16
C ILE A 189 -8.06 -4.10 -4.87
N VAL A 190 -7.04 -4.14 -4.02
CA VAL A 190 -7.16 -4.56 -2.62
C VAL A 190 -7.32 -3.30 -1.79
N ALA A 191 -8.54 -3.03 -1.35
CA ALA A 191 -8.90 -1.92 -0.48
C ALA A 191 -8.61 -2.23 1.00
N SER A 192 -8.69 -1.22 1.85
CA SER A 192 -8.53 -1.34 3.31
C SER A 192 -9.18 -0.12 4.00
N HIS A 193 -8.69 0.26 5.17
CA HIS A 193 -9.09 1.43 5.95
C HIS A 193 -10.50 1.39 6.58
N THR A 194 -11.54 0.96 5.87
CA THR A 194 -12.90 0.91 6.43
C THR A 194 -13.21 -0.33 7.26
N HIS A 195 -12.27 -1.29 7.29
CA HIS A 195 -12.39 -2.57 8.02
C HIS A 195 -13.57 -3.42 7.53
N GLU A 196 -14.03 -3.17 6.31
CA GLU A 196 -15.15 -3.88 5.72
C GLU A 196 -14.70 -5.19 5.10
N LYS A 197 -15.57 -6.20 5.16
CA LYS A 197 -15.40 -7.44 4.42
C LYS A 197 -16.11 -7.32 3.08
N ILE A 198 -15.34 -7.21 2.00
CA ILE A 198 -15.83 -7.16 0.63
C ILE A 198 -15.21 -8.35 -0.11
N ASP A 199 -16.02 -9.36 -0.41
CA ASP A 199 -15.58 -10.50 -1.22
C ASP A 199 -15.16 -10.02 -2.60
N GLU A 200 -16.07 -9.35 -3.29
CA GLU A 200 -15.87 -8.76 -4.60
C GLU A 200 -16.91 -7.67 -4.87
N HIS A 201 -16.44 -6.51 -5.30
CA HIS A 201 -17.24 -5.54 -6.06
C HIS A 201 -16.67 -5.38 -7.46
N GLU A 202 -17.55 -5.18 -8.44
CA GLU A 202 -17.16 -4.95 -9.82
C GLU A 202 -17.45 -3.51 -10.25
N TYR A 203 -16.45 -2.88 -10.84
CA TYR A 203 -16.54 -1.56 -11.45
C TYR A 203 -16.13 -1.63 -12.91
N LYS A 204 -16.46 -0.57 -13.65
CA LYS A 204 -16.05 -0.37 -15.04
C LYS A 204 -15.30 0.95 -15.16
N ASN A 205 -14.06 0.91 -15.66
CA ASN A 205 -13.28 2.12 -15.86
C ASN A 205 -13.75 2.90 -17.12
N LYS A 206 -13.13 4.05 -17.40
CA LYS A 206 -13.51 4.91 -18.53
C LYS A 206 -13.29 4.23 -19.89
N SER A 207 -12.30 3.34 -19.96
CA SER A 207 -12.03 2.52 -21.14
C SER A 207 -12.99 1.32 -21.29
N GLY A 208 -13.92 1.12 -20.35
CA GLY A 208 -14.89 0.04 -20.39
C GLY A 208 -14.37 -1.29 -19.85
N GLU A 209 -13.19 -1.33 -19.24
CA GLU A 209 -12.59 -2.54 -18.69
C GLU A 209 -13.15 -2.80 -17.28
N LYS A 210 -13.39 -4.08 -16.96
CA LYS A 210 -13.81 -4.52 -15.61
C LYS A 210 -12.66 -4.29 -14.63
N VAL A 211 -12.94 -3.78 -13.43
CA VAL A 211 -12.01 -3.68 -12.30
C VAL A 211 -12.68 -4.33 -11.08
N ILE A 212 -12.03 -5.30 -10.46
CA ILE A 212 -12.55 -5.96 -9.25
C ILE A 212 -11.94 -5.35 -8.00
N VAL A 213 -12.74 -5.20 -6.95
CA VAL A 213 -12.34 -4.63 -5.66
C VAL A 213 -12.65 -5.63 -4.56
N THR A 214 -11.70 -5.86 -3.67
CA THR A 214 -11.86 -6.71 -2.48
C THR A 214 -11.30 -6.01 -1.24
N GLN A 215 -11.83 -6.33 -0.06
CA GLN A 215 -11.34 -5.82 1.23
C GLN A 215 -11.43 -6.93 2.28
N PRO A 216 -10.31 -7.40 2.86
CA PRO A 216 -10.31 -8.54 3.77
C PRO A 216 -10.55 -8.15 5.25
N GLY A 217 -11.49 -7.24 5.52
CA GLY A 217 -11.85 -6.87 6.89
C GLY A 217 -10.67 -6.27 7.68
N GLU A 218 -10.53 -6.72 8.94
CA GLU A 218 -9.56 -6.19 9.91
C GLU A 218 -8.90 -7.30 10.74
N HIS A 219 -7.83 -6.94 11.44
CA HIS A 219 -7.20 -7.74 12.50
C HIS A 219 -6.73 -9.13 12.07
N GLY A 220 -6.44 -9.32 10.79
CA GLY A 220 -6.02 -10.62 10.27
C GLY A 220 -7.12 -11.70 10.38
N LYS A 221 -8.40 -11.32 10.41
CA LYS A 221 -9.52 -12.27 10.38
C LYS A 221 -9.66 -12.93 9.00
N TYR A 222 -9.40 -12.17 7.93
CA TYR A 222 -9.52 -12.66 6.56
C TYR A 222 -8.30 -12.28 5.70
N TYR A 223 -8.11 -12.97 4.58
CA TYR A 223 -7.27 -12.55 3.47
C TYR A 223 -8.05 -12.59 2.15
N SER A 224 -7.71 -11.71 1.21
CA SER A 224 -8.32 -11.70 -0.13
C SER A 224 -7.59 -12.66 -1.06
N LYS A 225 -8.32 -13.59 -1.67
CA LYS A 225 -7.85 -14.43 -2.77
C LYS A 225 -8.39 -13.89 -4.08
N ILE A 226 -7.51 -13.31 -4.89
CA ILE A 226 -7.82 -12.85 -6.25
C ILE A 226 -7.32 -13.90 -7.25
N THR A 227 -8.19 -14.31 -8.17
CA THR A 227 -7.87 -15.27 -9.24
C THR A 227 -7.96 -14.58 -10.59
N PHE A 228 -6.89 -14.62 -11.37
CA PHE A 228 -6.87 -14.22 -12.78
C PHE A 228 -6.77 -15.48 -13.65
N LYS A 229 -7.71 -15.66 -14.58
CA LYS A 229 -7.61 -16.67 -15.64
C LYS A 229 -6.97 -16.02 -16.86
N VAL A 230 -5.75 -16.40 -17.17
CA VAL A 230 -4.98 -15.84 -18.29
C VAL A 230 -4.67 -16.89 -19.34
N ASN A 231 -4.59 -16.47 -20.61
CA ASN A 231 -4.05 -17.25 -21.71
C ASN A 231 -3.02 -16.41 -22.48
N LYS A 232 -2.14 -17.08 -23.22
CA LYS A 232 -1.15 -16.41 -24.04
C LYS A 232 -1.61 -16.35 -25.50
N GLU A 233 -1.82 -15.14 -26.02
CA GLU A 233 -2.22 -14.91 -27.41
C GLU A 233 -1.20 -14.05 -28.14
N LYS A 234 -0.67 -14.54 -29.25
CA LYS A 234 0.31 -13.82 -30.10
C LYS A 234 1.49 -13.23 -29.30
N GLY A 235 1.90 -13.90 -28.22
CA GLY A 235 3.00 -13.49 -27.36
C GLY A 235 2.63 -12.54 -26.21
N SER A 236 1.37 -12.15 -26.08
CA SER A 236 0.86 -11.31 -24.98
C SER A 236 -0.07 -12.12 -24.08
N TRP A 237 -0.04 -11.84 -22.77
CA TRP A 237 -1.02 -12.41 -21.84
C TRP A 237 -2.35 -11.65 -21.93
N ILE A 238 -3.45 -12.39 -21.97
CA ILE A 238 -4.81 -11.85 -22.00
C ILE A 238 -5.55 -12.37 -20.78
N ILE A 239 -6.24 -11.47 -20.08
CA ILE A 239 -7.09 -11.82 -18.93
C ILE A 239 -8.47 -12.20 -19.47
N ASN A 240 -8.81 -13.49 -19.43
CA ASN A 240 -10.12 -13.98 -19.85
C ASN A 240 -11.19 -13.78 -18.80
N ASP A 241 -10.78 -13.87 -17.53
CA ASP A 241 -11.67 -13.77 -16.38
C ASP A 241 -10.89 -13.37 -15.14
N LYS A 242 -11.56 -12.71 -14.20
CA LYS A 242 -11.01 -12.36 -12.90
C LYS A 242 -12.11 -12.24 -11.86
N PHE A 243 -11.84 -12.79 -10.69
CA PHE A 243 -12.74 -12.76 -9.54
C PHE A 243 -11.96 -12.83 -8.23
N SER A 244 -12.61 -12.46 -7.14
CA SER A 244 -12.04 -12.35 -5.81
C SER A 244 -13.00 -12.84 -4.73
N LYS A 245 -12.43 -13.28 -3.60
CA LYS A 245 -13.19 -13.67 -2.40
C LYS A 245 -12.32 -13.47 -1.16
N THR A 246 -12.93 -13.11 -0.04
CA THR A 246 -12.23 -13.13 1.25
C THR A 246 -12.34 -14.52 1.90
N ILE A 247 -11.23 -14.97 2.48
CA ILE A 247 -11.12 -16.27 3.13
C ILE A 247 -10.71 -16.02 4.58
N GLU A 248 -11.41 -16.65 5.52
CA GLU A 248 -11.10 -16.54 6.95
C GLU A 248 -9.81 -17.32 7.25
N PHE A 249 -8.96 -16.79 8.13
CA PHE A 249 -7.81 -17.56 8.62
C PHE A 249 -8.30 -18.67 9.55
N GLU A 250 -7.77 -19.88 9.36
CA GLU A 250 -8.04 -21.06 10.20
C GLU A 250 -7.27 -21.04 11.52
#